data_AF-A0A1J5BW78-F1
#
_entry.id   AF-A0A1J5BW78-F1
#
_cell.length_a   1.000
_cell.length_b   1.000
_cell.length_c   1.000
_cell.angle_alpha   90.00
_cell.angle_beta   90.00
_cell.angle_gamma   90.00
#
_symmetry.space_group_name_H-M   'P 1'
#
loop_
_entity.id
_entity.type
_entity.pdbx_description
1 polymer ?
#
loop_
_entity_poly.entity_id
_entity_poly.type
_entity_poly.pdbx_seq_one_letter_code
_entity_poly.pdbx_strand_id
1 'polypeptide(L)' 'LDQILMVSDGEAVTVGTPLVSGATVKATVVAHGRGDKVQIFKMRRRKHYQKHQGHRQNYTEIRIDGISAL' A
#
# COMPACT_ATOMS: atom_id res chain seq x y z
N LEU A 1 -7.52 0.01 -10.81
CA LEU A 1 -6.75 1.19 -10.33
C LEU A 1 -6.57 2.12 -11.53
N ASP A 2 -6.83 3.41 -11.33
CA ASP A 2 -6.93 4.45 -12.37
C ASP A 2 -5.97 5.63 -12.15
N GLN A 3 -5.37 5.74 -10.96
CA GLN A 3 -4.35 6.74 -10.65
C GLN A 3 -2.95 6.23 -11.02
N ILE A 4 -2.55 6.43 -12.27
CA ILE A 4 -1.25 5.98 -12.80
C ILE A 4 -0.34 7.20 -12.98
N LEU A 5 0.87 7.15 -12.41
CA LEU A 5 1.85 8.24 -12.48
C LEU A 5 2.82 8.11 -13.66
N MET A 6 3.12 6.87 -14.07
CA MET A 6 4.11 6.57 -15.10
C MET A 6 3.83 5.21 -15.71
N VAL A 7 4.08 5.07 -17.01
CA VAL A 7 4.10 3.80 -17.74
C VAL A 7 5.37 3.71 -18.57
N SER A 8 5.93 2.51 -18.69
CA SER A 8 7.02 2.22 -19.62
C SER A 8 6.85 0.83 -20.23
N ASP A 9 7.12 0.71 -21.52
CA ASP A 9 7.13 -0.53 -22.29
C ASP A 9 8.54 -1.06 -22.58
N GLY A 10 9.57 -0.40 -22.03
CA GLY A 10 10.98 -0.73 -22.21
C GLY A 10 11.71 0.14 -23.25
N GLU A 11 10.99 0.78 -24.17
CA GLU A 11 11.56 1.71 -25.16
C GLU A 11 11.08 3.14 -24.90
N ALA A 12 9.78 3.30 -24.71
CA ALA A 12 9.13 4.55 -24.39
C ALA A 12 8.81 4.64 -22.89
N VAL A 13 8.84 5.88 -22.40
CA VAL A 13 8.46 6.22 -21.03
C VAL A 13 7.47 7.38 -21.09
N THR A 14 6.26 7.14 -20.57
CA THR A 14 5.21 8.14 -20.45
C THR A 14 5.06 8.52 -18.98
N VAL A 15 5.35 9.78 -18.65
CA VAL A 15 5.22 10.34 -17.30
C VAL A 15 3.99 11.25 -17.27
N GLY A 16 3.12 11.04 -16.28
CA GLY A 16 1.91 11.83 -16.11
C GLY A 16 2.17 13.21 -15.52
N THR A 17 1.36 14.20 -15.91
CA THR A 17 1.34 15.54 -15.30
C THR A 17 -0.12 15.95 -15.02
N PRO A 18 -0.76 15.49 -13.93
CA PRO A 18 -0.23 14.68 -12.82
C PRO A 18 -0.39 13.15 -13.00
N LEU A 19 -1.27 12.71 -13.90
CA LEU A 19 -1.56 11.30 -14.16
C LEU A 19 -1.42 10.99 -15.65
N VAL A 20 -1.17 9.72 -15.99
CA VAL A 20 -1.19 9.23 -17.37
C VAL A 20 -2.64 8.99 -17.77
N SER A 21 -3.14 9.78 -18.73
CA SER A 21 -4.52 9.66 -19.21
C SER A 21 -4.77 8.29 -19.87
N GLY A 22 -5.91 7.68 -19.59
CA GLY A 22 -6.33 6.42 -20.22
C GLY A 22 -5.60 5.16 -19.75
N ALA A 23 -4.60 5.29 -18.87
CA ALA A 23 -3.91 4.15 -18.28
C ALA A 23 -4.76 3.51 -17.17
N THR A 24 -4.80 2.17 -17.13
CA THR A 24 -5.50 1.41 -16.10
C THR A 24 -4.70 0.19 -15.68
N VAL A 25 -4.79 -0.16 -14.40
CA VAL A 25 -4.23 -1.41 -13.86
C VAL A 25 -5.36 -2.29 -13.37
N LYS A 26 -5.45 -3.50 -13.94
CA LYS A 26 -6.35 -4.56 -13.50
C LYS A 26 -5.66 -5.39 -12.43
N ALA A 27 -6.35 -5.56 -11.31
CA ALA A 27 -5.86 -6.33 -10.19
C ALA A 27 -6.99 -7.11 -9.54
N THR A 28 -6.65 -8.28 -9.01
CA THR A 28 -7.55 -9.16 -8.29
C THR A 28 -7.21 -9.14 -6.81
N VAL A 29 -8.23 -9.04 -5.94
CA VAL A 29 -8.05 -9.22 -4.50
C VAL A 29 -7.82 -10.69 -4.21
N VAL A 30 -6.66 -11.00 -3.64
CA VAL A 30 -6.27 -12.37 -3.29
C VAL A 30 -6.76 -12.71 -1.89
N ALA A 31 -6.53 -11.81 -0.94
CA ALA A 31 -6.85 -12.04 0.46
C ALA A 31 -6.98 -10.73 1.24
N HIS A 32 -7.63 -10.84 2.40
CA HIS A 32 -7.58 -9.82 3.44
C HIS A 32 -6.85 -10.38 4.65
N GLY A 33 -5.92 -9.59 5.19
CA GLY A 33 -5.01 -10.04 6.23
C GLY A 33 -4.78 -9.00 7.31
N ARG A 34 -4.04 -9.43 8.33
CA ARG A 34 -3.52 -8.55 9.37
C ARG A 34 -2.02 -8.76 9.45
N GLY A 35 -1.27 -7.66 9.40
CA GLY A 35 0.18 -7.70 9.51
C GLY A 35 0.65 -8.18 10.88
N ASP A 36 1.97 -8.20 11.04
CA ASP A 36 2.59 -8.62 12.28
C ASP A 36 2.19 -7.76 13.47
N LYS A 37 2.23 -8.36 14.66
CA LYS A 37 1.84 -7.66 15.88
C LYS A 37 2.94 -6.67 16.26
N VAL A 38 2.65 -5.39 16.13
CA VAL A 38 3.47 -4.32 16.68
C VAL A 38 3.15 -4.19 18.17
N GLN A 39 4.18 -4.26 19.02
CA GLN A 39 4.04 -4.05 20.45
C GLN A 39 4.32 -2.58 20.78
N ILE A 40 3.28 -1.89 21.26
CA ILE A 40 3.34 -0.50 21.70
C ILE A 40 3.54 -0.51 23.21
N PHE A 41 4.69 -0.01 23.66
CA PHE A 41 5.00 0.17 25.08
C PHE A 41 5.16 1.66 25.39
N LYS A 42 4.47 2.12 26.43
CA LYS A 42 4.60 3.49 26.95
C LYS A 42 4.94 3.42 28.42
N MET A 43 6.04 4.06 28.83
CA MET A 43 6.47 4.12 30.22
C MET A 43 6.85 5.55 30.60
N ARG A 44 6.52 5.95 31.83
CA ARG A 44 7.03 7.20 32.44
C ARG A 44 7.79 6.84 33.70
N ARG A 45 9.09 7.12 33.70
CA ARG A 45 9.99 6.80 34.81
C ARG A 45 9.50 7.47 36.11
N ARG A 46 9.47 6.72 37.22
CA ARG A 46 9.08 7.20 38.58
C ARG A 46 7.66 7.77 38.69
N LYS A 47 6.78 7.51 37.72
CA LYS A 47 5.38 7.97 37.76
C LYS A 47 4.37 6.83 37.90
N HIS A 48 4.85 5.62 38.22
CA HIS A 48 4.02 4.41 38.29
C HIS A 48 3.09 4.27 37.05
N TYR A 49 3.61 4.65 35.88
CA TYR A 49 2.87 4.62 34.62
C TYR A 49 3.62 3.74 33.63
N GLN A 50 2.95 2.66 33.25
CA GLN A 50 3.35 1.75 32.19
C GLN A 50 2.08 1.26 31.46
N LYS A 51 2.14 1.19 30.13
CA LYS A 51 1.06 0.68 29.28
C LYS A 51 1.66 -0.19 28.18
N HIS A 52 1.07 -1.37 27.99
CA HIS A 52 1.35 -2.26 26.87
C HIS A 52 0.10 -2.34 26.00
N GLN A 53 0.27 -2.29 24.68
CA GLN A 53 -0.80 -2.46 23.71
C GLN A 53 -0.27 -3.18 22.48
N GLY A 54 -1.04 -4.10 21.92
CA GLY A 54 -0.76 -4.68 20.61
C GLY A 54 -1.49 -3.90 19.51
N HIS A 55 -0.82 -3.69 18.38
CA HIS A 55 -1.46 -3.26 17.13
C HIS A 55 -1.21 -4.29 16.03
N ARG A 56 -2.20 -4.52 15.20
CA ARG A 56 -2.11 -5.36 14.00
C ARG A 56 -2.90 -4.67 12.90
N GLN A 57 -2.17 -4.12 11.93
CA GLN A 57 -2.73 -3.35 10.83
C GLN A 57 -3.41 -4.28 9.84
N ASN A 58 -4.62 -3.94 9.40
CA ASN A 58 -5.30 -4.66 8.34
C ASN A 58 -4.69 -4.29 6.98
N TYR A 59 -4.61 -5.25 6.08
CA TYR A 59 -4.20 -5.02 4.69
C TYR A 59 -5.04 -5.86 3.73
N THR A 60 -5.03 -5.46 2.47
CA THR A 60 -5.60 -6.23 1.36
C THR A 60 -4.47 -6.64 0.44
N GLU A 61 -4.33 -7.94 0.22
CA GLU A 61 -3.40 -8.49 -0.74
C GLU A 61 -4.04 -8.46 -2.12
N ILE A 62 -3.37 -7.82 -3.07
CA ILE A 62 -3.81 -7.73 -4.46
C ILE A 62 -2.74 -8.32 -5.38
N ARG A 63 -3.18 -9.03 -6.41
CA ARG A 63 -2.34 -9.50 -7.51
C ARG A 63 -2.60 -8.63 -8.73
N ILE A 64 -1.55 -8.16 -9.38
CA ILE A 64 -1.66 -7.42 -10.64
C ILE A 64 -1.87 -8.41 -11.78
N ASP A 65 -2.98 -8.28 -12.49
CA ASP A 65 -3.33 -9.17 -13.61
C ASP A 65 -2.90 -8.59 -14.96
N GLY A 66 -2.82 -7.26 -15.06
CA GLY A 66 -2.38 -6.60 -16.27
C GLY A 66 -2.40 -5.08 -16.18
N ILE A 67 -1.61 -4.46 -17.06
CA ILE A 67 -1.51 -3.02 -17.23
C ILE A 67 -2.01 -2.72 -18.64
N SER A 68 -2.96 -1.81 -18.77
CA SER A 68 -3.46 -1.32 -20.05
C SER A 68 -3.08 0.16 -20.14
N ALA A 69 -2.20 0.49 -21.08
CA ALA A 69 -1.87 1.86 -21.45
C ALA A 69 -2.19 2.02 -22.93
N LEU A 70 -2.81 3.15 -23.29
CA LEU A 70 -3.13 3.53 -24.66
C LEU A 70 -1.88 4.05 -25.38
#